data_AF-A0AAD6YLK5-F1
#
_entry.id   AF-A0AAD6YLK5-F1
#
_cell.length_a   1.000
_cell.length_b   1.000
_cell.length_c   1.000
_cell.angle_alpha   90.00
_cell.angle_beta   90.00
_cell.angle_gamma   90.00
#
_symmetry.space_group_name_H-M   'P 1'
#
loop_
_entity.id
_entity.type
_entity.pdbx_description
1 polymer ?
#
loop_
_entity_poly.entity_id
_entity_poly.type
_entity_poly.pdbx_seq_one_letter_code
_entity_poly.pdbx_strand_id
1 'polypeptide(L)'
;MTPPMIRIRFEGDNTAPTRTYNAREWHFRHNSNEFSTLPILGMLIAKNGLKINQQGDRRTKTFSISLASNWGLDEEQFSDTVFARASNMYCVRLVFNVERILKNPESASCRAYQRLVNDAIFHSDHLPRFPNLPVPKHYGMWSSNTGDWAGTIVFSITQYCGISWHELYYTRYNTLANRLSVARAYEQLHHFGIEHGDFKYVSRCRHAIIDLYAPGLTAEDMLNGKAPCYIVGFGESSADHQFDSMPYEKESGCREIHTVVYHMDFVAKPVQSSNMAEALKWLAQYSKDHPELTNAQILAIQREKFFPEYPPLFS
;
A
#
# COMPACT_ATOMS: atom_id res chain seq x y z
N MET A 1 -30.13 -10.96 -3.62
CA MET A 1 -29.56 -10.33 -4.82
C MET A 1 -28.41 -11.20 -5.31
N THR A 2 -28.26 -11.40 -6.62
CA THR A 2 -27.11 -12.14 -7.16
C THR A 2 -25.84 -11.31 -6.94
N PRO A 3 -24.76 -11.85 -6.38
CA PRO A 3 -23.53 -11.10 -6.17
C PRO A 3 -22.99 -10.59 -7.52
N PRO A 4 -22.38 -9.40 -7.54
CA PRO A 4 -21.84 -8.84 -8.77
C PRO A 4 -20.80 -9.80 -9.36
N MET A 5 -20.81 -9.91 -10.68
CA MET A 5 -19.86 -10.71 -11.43
C MET A 5 -19.10 -9.82 -12.40
N ILE A 6 -17.79 -10.04 -12.47
CA ILE A 6 -16.93 -9.39 -13.46
C ILE A 6 -16.29 -10.43 -14.36
N ARG A 7 -16.03 -10.05 -15.60
CA ARG A 7 -15.29 -10.85 -16.56
C ARG A 7 -13.82 -10.46 -16.54
N ILE A 8 -12.94 -11.39 -16.21
CA ILE A 8 -11.50 -11.20 -16.26
C ILE A 8 -10.92 -11.96 -17.45
N ARG A 9 -10.20 -11.25 -18.33
CA ARG A 9 -9.57 -11.81 -19.51
C ARG A 9 -8.06 -11.70 -19.38
N PHE A 10 -7.38 -12.83 -19.38
CA PHE A 10 -5.92 -12.94 -19.43
C PHE A 10 -5.49 -13.14 -20.87
N GLU A 11 -4.73 -12.20 -21.41
CA GLU A 11 -4.13 -12.35 -22.73
C GLU A 11 -3.05 -13.45 -22.67
N GLY A 12 -3.14 -14.38 -23.62
CA GLY A 12 -2.18 -15.47 -23.75
C GLY A 12 -0.80 -15.00 -24.23
N ASP A 13 0.19 -15.88 -24.11
CA ASP A 13 1.50 -15.71 -24.72
C ASP A 13 1.77 -16.83 -25.74
N ASN A 14 3.01 -16.97 -26.21
CA ASN A 14 3.38 -17.99 -27.20
C ASN A 14 3.18 -19.43 -26.69
N THR A 15 3.02 -19.61 -25.36
CA THR A 15 2.95 -20.90 -24.68
C THR A 15 1.59 -21.17 -24.04
N ALA A 16 0.74 -20.16 -23.88
CA ALA A 16 -0.57 -20.28 -23.25
C ALA A 16 -1.65 -19.50 -24.03
N PRO A 17 -2.84 -20.08 -24.28
CA PRO A 17 -3.92 -19.38 -24.96
C PRO A 17 -4.51 -18.25 -24.11
N THR A 18 -5.19 -17.30 -24.78
CA THR A 18 -6.01 -16.30 -24.10
C THR A 18 -7.16 -16.97 -23.36
N ARG A 19 -7.40 -16.57 -22.11
CA ARG A 19 -8.42 -17.18 -21.24
C ARG A 19 -9.34 -16.10 -20.67
N THR A 20 -10.61 -16.46 -20.49
CA THR A 20 -11.63 -15.55 -19.94
C THR A 20 -12.42 -16.28 -18.88
N TYR A 21 -12.58 -15.65 -17.72
CA TYR A 21 -13.31 -16.22 -16.59
C TYR A 21 -14.31 -15.21 -16.02
N ASN A 22 -15.34 -15.72 -15.37
CA ASN A 22 -16.25 -14.91 -14.57
C ASN A 22 -15.79 -14.99 -13.11
N ALA A 23 -15.41 -13.87 -12.54
CA ALA A 23 -15.09 -13.76 -11.14
C ALA A 23 -16.30 -13.26 -10.36
N ARG A 24 -16.48 -13.81 -9.17
CA ARG A 24 -17.49 -13.38 -8.21
C ARG A 24 -16.82 -12.55 -7.14
N GLU A 25 -17.54 -11.57 -6.62
CA GLU A 25 -17.08 -10.83 -5.45
C GLU A 25 -16.82 -11.79 -4.29
N TRP A 26 -15.68 -11.59 -3.64
CA TRP A 26 -15.24 -12.38 -2.50
C TRP A 26 -15.52 -11.58 -1.23
N HIS A 27 -16.40 -12.12 -0.39
CA HIS A 27 -16.83 -11.47 0.84
C HIS A 27 -16.08 -12.04 2.05
N PHE A 28 -15.68 -11.15 2.95
CA PHE A 28 -15.15 -11.52 4.26
C PHE A 28 -16.29 -11.97 5.18
N ARG A 29 -15.98 -12.85 6.14
CA ARG A 29 -16.96 -13.31 7.15
C ARG A 29 -17.28 -12.24 8.20
N HIS A 30 -16.47 -11.18 8.29
CA HIS A 30 -16.58 -10.12 9.30
C HIS A 30 -16.66 -8.76 8.60
N ASN A 31 -17.59 -7.92 9.06
CA ASN A 31 -17.80 -6.51 8.70
C ASN A 31 -18.28 -6.17 7.27
N SER A 32 -18.79 -4.94 7.17
CA SER A 32 -19.39 -4.31 6.01
C SER A 32 -18.37 -4.24 4.86
N ASN A 33 -18.69 -4.84 3.71
CA ASN A 33 -17.88 -4.72 2.49
C ASN A 33 -17.98 -3.28 1.91
N GLU A 34 -17.50 -2.29 2.65
CA GLU A 34 -17.49 -0.88 2.23
C GLU A 34 -16.37 -0.63 1.24
N PHE A 35 -16.47 -1.24 0.07
CA PHE A 35 -15.60 -0.96 -1.06
C PHE A 35 -16.22 0.09 -1.98
N SER A 36 -15.36 0.75 -2.74
CA SER A 36 -15.82 1.61 -3.83
C SER A 36 -16.50 0.76 -4.92
N THR A 37 -17.59 1.27 -5.48
CA THR A 37 -18.26 0.62 -6.61
C THR A 37 -17.32 0.51 -7.80
N LEU A 38 -17.15 -0.69 -8.33
CA LEU A 38 -16.41 -0.92 -9.55
C LEU A 38 -17.26 -0.53 -10.78
N PRO A 39 -16.86 0.47 -11.60
CA PRO A 39 -17.72 0.99 -12.65
C PRO A 39 -17.70 0.15 -13.94
N ILE A 40 -16.94 -0.96 -13.97
CA ILE A 40 -16.78 -1.81 -15.16
C ILE A 40 -17.05 -3.28 -14.85
N LEU A 41 -17.63 -3.98 -15.83
CA LEU A 41 -17.93 -5.41 -15.73
C LEU A 41 -16.87 -6.31 -16.38
N GLY A 42 -15.84 -5.73 -17.02
CA GLY A 42 -14.85 -6.49 -17.78
C GLY A 42 -13.45 -5.91 -17.67
N MET A 43 -12.46 -6.75 -17.36
CA MET A 43 -11.05 -6.37 -17.25
C MET A 43 -10.19 -7.20 -18.19
N LEU A 44 -9.35 -6.52 -18.98
CA LEU A 44 -8.30 -7.15 -19.76
C LEU A 44 -6.98 -6.99 -19.01
N ILE A 45 -6.32 -8.11 -18.75
CA ILE A 45 -4.95 -8.20 -18.28
C ILE A 45 -4.09 -8.58 -19.47
N ALA A 46 -3.30 -7.61 -19.95
CA ALA A 46 -2.38 -7.81 -21.06
C ALA A 46 -1.22 -8.73 -20.66
N LYS A 47 -0.71 -9.52 -21.61
CA LYS A 47 0.33 -10.53 -21.35
C LYS A 47 1.63 -9.93 -20.78
N ASN A 48 1.97 -8.72 -21.22
CA ASN A 48 3.15 -7.99 -20.77
C ASN A 48 2.88 -7.13 -19.52
N GLY A 49 1.62 -7.07 -19.09
CA GLY A 49 1.15 -6.27 -17.96
C GLY A 49 1.29 -6.98 -16.61
N LEU A 50 1.46 -8.30 -16.60
CA LEU A 50 1.66 -9.09 -15.38
C LEU A 50 3.10 -8.95 -14.88
N LYS A 51 3.22 -8.59 -13.61
CA LYS A 51 4.46 -8.27 -12.94
C LYS A 51 4.54 -8.97 -11.60
N ILE A 52 5.72 -9.45 -11.22
CA ILE A 52 5.96 -10.06 -9.91
C ILE A 52 7.27 -9.53 -9.33
N ASN A 53 7.31 -9.37 -8.02
CA ASN A 53 8.55 -9.13 -7.29
C ASN A 53 9.19 -10.48 -6.98
N GLN A 54 10.45 -10.68 -7.38
CA GLN A 54 11.16 -11.89 -7.01
C GLN A 54 11.86 -11.69 -5.66
N GLN A 55 11.80 -12.69 -4.78
CA GLN A 55 12.52 -12.63 -3.50
C GLN A 55 14.03 -12.48 -3.74
N GLY A 56 14.64 -11.50 -3.07
CA GLY A 56 16.07 -11.19 -3.20
C GLY A 56 16.48 -10.34 -4.41
N ASP A 57 15.74 -10.39 -5.53
CA ASP A 57 15.94 -9.48 -6.67
C ASP A 57 14.98 -8.31 -6.55
N ARG A 58 15.51 -7.13 -6.23
CA ARG A 58 14.73 -5.89 -6.03
C ARG A 58 14.08 -5.37 -7.32
N ARG A 59 14.03 -6.15 -8.40
CA ARG A 59 13.48 -5.75 -9.70
C ARG A 59 12.18 -6.46 -9.98
N THR A 60 11.21 -5.68 -10.44
CA THR A 60 9.94 -6.16 -10.98
C THR A 60 10.20 -6.94 -12.28
N LYS A 61 9.74 -8.20 -12.36
CA LYS A 61 9.85 -9.05 -13.56
C LYS A 61 8.51 -9.23 -14.24
N THR A 62 8.52 -9.39 -15.56
CA THR A 62 7.31 -9.84 -16.27
C THR A 62 6.99 -11.27 -15.87
N PHE A 63 5.78 -11.49 -15.39
CA PHE A 63 5.28 -12.81 -15.06
C PHE A 63 4.63 -13.43 -16.30
N SER A 64 5.08 -14.63 -16.70
CA SER A 64 4.44 -15.38 -17.78
C SER A 64 3.24 -16.13 -17.25
N ILE A 65 2.10 -15.99 -17.93
CA ILE A 65 0.84 -16.60 -17.53
C ILE A 65 0.85 -18.13 -17.65
N SER A 66 1.77 -18.70 -18.44
CA SER A 66 1.94 -20.16 -18.52
C SER A 66 2.43 -20.76 -17.19
N LEU A 67 3.07 -19.96 -16.34
CA LEU A 67 3.55 -20.39 -15.02
C LEU A 67 2.46 -20.40 -13.94
N ALA A 68 1.25 -19.87 -14.23
CA ALA A 68 0.17 -19.79 -13.25
C ALA A 68 -0.24 -21.16 -12.68
N SER A 69 -0.10 -22.24 -13.46
CA SER A 69 -0.37 -23.61 -12.99
C SER A 69 0.61 -24.09 -11.93
N ASN A 70 1.80 -23.52 -11.91
CA ASN A 70 2.88 -23.91 -11.01
C ASN A 70 2.88 -23.10 -9.71
N TRP A 71 1.88 -22.24 -9.51
CA TRP A 71 1.80 -21.44 -8.30
C TRP A 71 1.60 -22.30 -7.06
N GLY A 72 2.39 -22.04 -6.01
CA GLY A 72 2.44 -22.87 -4.79
C GLY A 72 3.11 -24.24 -4.96
N LEU A 73 3.81 -24.49 -6.08
CA LEU A 73 4.72 -25.64 -6.25
C LEU A 73 6.17 -25.30 -5.93
N ASP A 74 6.59 -24.10 -6.33
CA ASP A 74 7.96 -23.62 -6.23
C ASP A 74 7.98 -22.34 -5.40
N GLU A 75 8.30 -22.49 -4.11
CA GLU A 75 8.36 -21.38 -3.15
C GLU A 75 9.54 -20.44 -3.41
N GLU A 76 10.59 -20.90 -4.10
CA GLU A 76 11.71 -20.03 -4.49
C GLU A 76 11.32 -19.11 -5.66
N GLN A 77 10.39 -19.57 -6.51
CA GLN A 77 9.96 -18.84 -7.70
C GLN A 77 8.74 -17.92 -7.47
N PHE A 78 7.82 -18.28 -6.56
CA PHE A 78 6.54 -17.57 -6.35
C PHE A 78 6.26 -17.25 -4.88
N SER A 79 6.93 -16.22 -4.36
CA SER A 79 6.83 -15.81 -2.96
C SER A 79 6.07 -14.51 -2.72
N ASP A 80 5.57 -13.87 -3.79
CA ASP A 80 4.87 -12.60 -3.70
C ASP A 80 3.67 -12.54 -4.67
N THR A 81 2.85 -11.51 -4.51
CA THR A 81 1.65 -11.27 -5.30
C THR A 81 2.01 -10.90 -6.75
N VAL A 82 1.19 -11.30 -7.72
CA VAL A 82 1.31 -10.80 -9.10
C VAL A 82 0.50 -9.52 -9.24
N PHE A 83 1.08 -8.48 -9.81
CA PHE A 83 0.44 -7.20 -10.07
C PHE A 83 0.19 -7.05 -11.56
N ALA A 84 -0.95 -6.47 -11.94
CA ALA A 84 -1.24 -6.13 -13.32
C ALA A 84 -1.94 -4.79 -13.42
N ARG A 85 -1.59 -4.02 -14.45
CA ARG A 85 -2.37 -2.86 -14.86
C ARG A 85 -3.51 -3.33 -15.77
N ALA A 86 -4.76 -3.06 -15.37
CA ALA A 86 -5.96 -3.36 -16.16
C ALA A 86 -6.65 -2.06 -16.61
N SER A 87 -7.00 -1.99 -17.90
CA SER A 87 -7.74 -0.87 -18.51
C SER A 87 -7.17 0.52 -18.19
N ASN A 88 -5.86 0.63 -18.00
CA ASN A 88 -5.11 1.82 -17.57
C ASN A 88 -5.48 2.47 -16.22
N MET A 89 -6.59 2.07 -15.61
CA MET A 89 -7.19 2.71 -14.43
C MET A 89 -7.12 1.84 -13.17
N TYR A 90 -6.87 0.54 -13.31
CA TYR A 90 -6.91 -0.41 -12.21
C TYR A 90 -5.59 -1.12 -12.02
N CYS A 91 -5.23 -1.33 -10.76
CA CYS A 91 -4.22 -2.29 -10.36
C CYS A 91 -4.94 -3.55 -9.88
N VAL A 92 -4.55 -4.70 -10.44
CA VAL A 92 -5.05 -6.01 -10.04
C VAL A 92 -3.92 -6.75 -9.35
N ARG A 93 -4.14 -7.20 -8.13
CA ARG A 93 -3.18 -7.99 -7.34
C ARG A 93 -3.71 -9.40 -7.21
N LEU A 94 -3.00 -10.40 -7.72
CA LEU A 94 -3.46 -11.77 -7.90
C LEU A 94 -2.61 -12.77 -7.12
N VAL A 95 -3.30 -13.78 -6.60
CA VAL A 95 -2.73 -15.02 -6.10
C VAL A 95 -3.45 -16.18 -6.78
N PHE A 96 -2.68 -17.17 -7.25
CA PHE A 96 -3.18 -18.33 -7.98
C PHE A 96 -3.20 -19.57 -7.08
N ASN A 97 -4.01 -20.57 -7.44
CA ASN A 97 -4.04 -21.88 -6.79
C ASN A 97 -4.20 -21.83 -5.26
N VAL A 98 -5.18 -21.06 -4.78
CA VAL A 98 -5.39 -20.81 -3.35
C VAL A 98 -5.56 -22.11 -2.55
N GLU A 99 -6.23 -23.12 -3.10
CA GLU A 99 -6.41 -24.42 -2.44
C GLU A 99 -5.09 -25.12 -2.13
N ARG A 100 -4.08 -24.92 -2.99
CA ARG A 100 -2.76 -25.48 -2.79
C ARG A 100 -1.97 -24.67 -1.77
N ILE A 101 -2.00 -23.35 -1.90
CA ILE A 101 -1.32 -22.43 -0.98
C ILE A 101 -1.76 -22.69 0.46
N LEU A 102 -3.07 -22.84 0.69
CA LEU A 102 -3.62 -23.03 2.03
C LEU A 102 -3.24 -24.38 2.68
N LYS A 103 -2.69 -25.34 1.92
CA LYS A 103 -2.16 -26.60 2.48
C LYS A 103 -0.80 -26.42 3.16
N ASN A 104 -0.10 -25.30 2.92
CA ASN A 104 1.17 -24.98 3.54
C ASN A 104 1.13 -23.57 4.16
N PRO A 105 0.65 -23.43 5.42
CA PRO A 105 0.53 -22.12 6.06
C PRO A 105 1.84 -21.34 6.21
N GLU A 106 2.96 -22.05 6.33
CA GLU A 106 4.29 -21.47 6.51
C GLU A 106 4.96 -21.03 5.18
N SER A 107 4.26 -21.22 4.06
CA SER A 107 4.79 -20.90 2.73
C SER A 107 4.78 -19.40 2.46
N ALA A 108 5.70 -18.93 1.60
CA ALA A 108 5.76 -17.53 1.21
C ALA A 108 4.53 -17.14 0.38
N SER A 109 4.07 -18.04 -0.49
CA SER A 109 2.79 -17.90 -1.19
C SER A 109 1.60 -17.74 -0.23
N CYS A 110 1.58 -18.46 0.89
CA CYS A 110 0.52 -18.34 1.89
C CYS A 110 0.56 -17.00 2.63
N ARG A 111 1.75 -16.52 2.99
CA ARG A 111 1.93 -15.15 3.52
C ARG A 111 1.51 -14.08 2.52
N ALA A 112 1.80 -14.24 1.22
CA ALA A 112 1.36 -13.32 0.18
C ALA A 112 -0.18 -13.28 0.05
N TYR A 113 -0.83 -14.45 0.08
CA TYR A 113 -2.29 -14.55 0.17
C TYR A 113 -2.84 -13.83 1.40
N GLN A 114 -2.31 -14.10 2.59
CA GLN A 114 -2.74 -13.47 3.84
C GLN A 114 -2.57 -11.95 3.80
N ARG A 115 -1.45 -11.43 3.29
CA ARG A 115 -1.24 -9.98 3.12
C ARG A 115 -2.26 -9.36 2.18
N LEU A 116 -2.59 -10.02 1.07
CA LEU A 116 -3.60 -9.55 0.13
C LEU A 116 -4.98 -9.45 0.79
N VAL A 117 -5.34 -10.48 1.57
CA VAL A 117 -6.60 -10.55 2.33
C VAL A 117 -6.65 -9.46 3.41
N ASN A 118 -5.59 -9.35 4.23
CA ASN A 118 -5.49 -8.38 5.32
C ASN A 118 -5.50 -6.94 4.81
N ASP A 119 -4.85 -6.66 3.67
CA ASP A 119 -4.88 -5.33 3.04
C ASP A 119 -6.30 -4.92 2.67
N ALA A 120 -7.07 -5.83 2.08
CA ALA A 120 -8.45 -5.57 1.71
C ALA A 120 -9.37 -5.38 2.94
N ILE A 121 -9.16 -6.17 4.00
CA ILE A 121 -9.86 -5.98 5.29
C ILE A 121 -9.50 -4.61 5.88
N PHE A 122 -8.22 -4.24 5.88
CA PHE A 122 -7.79 -2.95 6.42
C PHE A 122 -8.44 -1.78 5.67
N HIS A 123 -8.53 -1.92 4.34
CA HIS A 123 -9.22 -0.98 3.46
C HIS A 123 -10.71 -0.86 3.75
N SER A 124 -11.43 -1.93 4.08
CA SER A 124 -12.85 -1.86 4.39
C SER A 124 -13.13 -1.36 5.81
N ASP A 125 -12.30 -1.76 6.77
CA ASP A 125 -12.64 -1.61 8.19
C ASP A 125 -12.12 -0.29 8.79
N HIS A 126 -10.98 0.21 8.29
CA HIS A 126 -10.29 1.35 8.89
C HIS A 126 -10.24 2.59 7.99
N LEU A 127 -9.92 2.43 6.70
CA LEU A 127 -9.66 3.57 5.81
C LEU A 127 -10.88 4.44 5.46
N PRO A 128 -12.15 3.97 5.40
CA PRO A 128 -13.29 4.82 5.06
C PRO A 128 -13.52 5.98 6.04
N ARG A 129 -13.01 5.87 7.27
CA ARG A 129 -13.09 6.92 8.30
C ARG A 129 -12.22 8.14 7.98
N PHE A 130 -11.34 8.05 6.99
CA PHE A 130 -10.34 9.06 6.69
C PHE A 130 -10.36 9.44 5.19
N PRO A 131 -11.31 10.28 4.74
CA PRO A 131 -11.56 10.53 3.32
C PRO A 131 -10.41 11.25 2.58
N ASN A 132 -9.44 11.80 3.31
CA ASN A 132 -8.30 12.53 2.74
C ASN A 132 -6.96 11.79 2.88
N LEU A 133 -6.98 10.52 3.29
CA LEU A 133 -5.75 9.73 3.31
C LEU A 133 -5.21 9.50 1.90
N PRO A 134 -3.88 9.54 1.70
CA PRO A 134 -3.24 9.26 0.42
C PRO A 134 -3.24 7.76 0.15
N VAL A 135 -4.41 7.16 -0.06
CA VAL A 135 -4.59 5.72 -0.30
C VAL A 135 -5.42 5.49 -1.56
N PRO A 136 -5.14 4.43 -2.33
CA PRO A 136 -5.91 4.14 -3.53
C PRO A 136 -7.35 3.75 -3.17
N LYS A 137 -8.30 4.03 -4.06
CA LYS A 137 -9.63 3.41 -3.95
C LYS A 137 -9.51 1.89 -4.05
N HIS A 138 -10.16 1.17 -3.15
CA HIS A 138 -10.26 -0.29 -3.18
C HIS A 138 -11.65 -0.69 -3.69
N TYR A 139 -11.69 -1.51 -4.73
CA TYR A 139 -12.91 -1.97 -5.43
C TYR A 139 -13.30 -3.41 -5.08
N GLY A 140 -12.80 -3.88 -3.95
CA GLY A 140 -13.10 -5.19 -3.38
C GLY A 140 -12.17 -6.30 -3.84
N MET A 141 -12.48 -7.48 -3.31
CA MET A 141 -11.81 -8.73 -3.61
C MET A 141 -12.70 -9.61 -4.47
N TRP A 142 -12.07 -10.44 -5.27
CA TRP A 142 -12.74 -11.25 -6.27
C TRP A 142 -12.09 -12.62 -6.34
N SER A 143 -12.89 -13.62 -6.70
CA SER A 143 -12.42 -14.98 -6.85
C SER A 143 -12.99 -15.62 -8.10
N SER A 144 -12.20 -16.49 -8.73
CA SER A 144 -12.64 -17.29 -9.88
C SER A 144 -12.03 -18.67 -9.80
N ASN A 145 -12.84 -19.70 -10.01
CA ASN A 145 -12.33 -21.04 -10.27
C ASN A 145 -11.92 -21.13 -11.74
N THR A 146 -10.66 -21.47 -11.99
CA THR A 146 -10.09 -21.58 -13.34
C THR A 146 -9.80 -23.01 -13.78
N GLY A 147 -10.32 -23.99 -13.02
CA GLY A 147 -10.12 -25.42 -13.25
C GLY A 147 -8.65 -25.80 -13.19
N ASP A 148 -8.25 -26.70 -14.09
CA ASP A 148 -6.90 -27.30 -14.12
C ASP A 148 -5.78 -26.32 -14.48
N TRP A 149 -6.12 -25.09 -14.88
CA TRP A 149 -5.11 -24.12 -15.25
C TRP A 149 -4.41 -23.50 -14.06
N ALA A 150 -5.15 -22.85 -13.15
CA ALA A 150 -4.56 -22.15 -12.02
C ALA A 150 -5.37 -22.32 -10.73
N GLY A 151 -6.21 -23.36 -10.66
CA GLY A 151 -7.09 -23.61 -9.52
C GLY A 151 -8.03 -22.44 -9.25
N THR A 152 -8.30 -22.14 -7.98
CA THR A 152 -8.96 -20.88 -7.62
C THR A 152 -7.95 -19.75 -7.58
N ILE A 153 -8.24 -18.70 -8.33
CA ILE A 153 -7.56 -17.41 -8.25
C ILE A 153 -8.32 -16.50 -7.30
N VAL A 154 -7.59 -15.76 -6.47
CA VAL A 154 -8.12 -14.68 -5.63
C VAL A 154 -7.35 -13.42 -5.96
N PHE A 155 -8.06 -12.30 -6.11
CA PHE A 155 -7.44 -11.04 -6.46
C PHE A 155 -8.15 -9.83 -5.88
N SER A 156 -7.38 -8.78 -5.56
CA SER A 156 -7.90 -7.46 -5.19
C SER A 156 -7.85 -6.52 -6.38
N ILE A 157 -8.79 -5.59 -6.46
CA ILE A 157 -8.76 -4.51 -7.44
C ILE A 157 -8.65 -3.17 -6.72
N THR A 158 -7.64 -2.38 -7.06
CA THR A 158 -7.49 -1.00 -6.58
C THR A 158 -7.36 -0.03 -7.75
N GLN A 159 -7.45 1.27 -7.45
CA GLN A 159 -7.03 2.30 -8.38
C GLN A 159 -5.56 2.08 -8.76
N TYR A 160 -5.26 2.25 -10.06
CA TYR A 160 -3.88 2.34 -10.51
C TYR A 160 -3.33 3.73 -10.18
N CYS A 161 -2.28 3.78 -9.37
CA CYS A 161 -1.75 5.01 -8.80
C CYS A 161 -0.33 5.34 -9.28
N GLY A 162 0.16 4.70 -10.34
CA GLY A 162 1.46 5.01 -10.94
C GLY A 162 2.58 4.04 -10.59
N ILE A 163 3.77 4.58 -10.27
CA ILE A 163 5.04 3.83 -10.14
C ILE A 163 5.54 3.88 -8.70
N SER A 164 6.05 2.76 -8.19
CA SER A 164 6.62 2.71 -6.84
C SER A 164 7.84 3.62 -6.69
N TRP A 165 8.00 4.23 -5.51
CA TRP A 165 9.16 5.06 -5.20
C TRP A 165 10.47 4.29 -5.35
N HIS A 166 10.45 3.00 -5.00
CA HIS A 166 11.58 2.10 -5.16
C HIS A 166 12.09 2.05 -6.62
N GLU A 167 11.19 1.99 -7.60
CA GLU A 167 11.55 2.04 -9.03
C GLU A 167 11.99 3.45 -9.48
N LEU A 168 11.41 4.50 -8.89
CA LEU A 168 11.72 5.89 -9.24
C LEU A 168 13.04 6.40 -8.64
N TYR A 169 13.54 5.78 -7.57
CA TYR A 169 14.68 6.31 -6.81
C TYR A 169 15.96 6.47 -7.64
N TYR A 170 16.20 5.64 -8.65
CA TYR A 170 17.40 5.77 -9.51
C TYR A 170 17.12 6.49 -10.83
N THR A 171 16.06 7.29 -10.88
CA THR A 171 15.63 8.02 -12.08
C THR A 171 15.71 9.53 -11.85
N ARG A 172 15.44 10.31 -12.90
CA ARG A 172 15.31 11.77 -12.81
C ARG A 172 14.21 12.25 -11.84
N TYR A 173 13.26 11.37 -11.49
CA TYR A 173 12.18 11.69 -10.56
C TYR A 173 12.62 11.60 -9.10
N ASN A 174 13.87 11.20 -8.82
CA ASN A 174 14.45 11.28 -7.50
C ASN A 174 14.84 12.72 -7.12
N THR A 175 13.84 13.57 -6.93
CA THR A 175 14.00 14.97 -6.53
C THR A 175 13.70 15.14 -5.04
N LEU A 176 14.21 16.22 -4.43
CA LEU A 176 13.88 16.58 -3.05
C LEU A 176 12.36 16.72 -2.86
N ALA A 177 11.67 17.33 -3.82
CA ALA A 177 10.23 17.53 -3.76
C ALA A 177 9.44 16.21 -3.79
N ASN A 178 9.85 15.23 -4.60
CA ASN A 178 9.20 13.91 -4.63
C ASN A 178 9.49 13.10 -3.36
N ARG A 179 10.72 13.15 -2.82
CA ARG A 179 11.04 12.55 -1.51
C ARG A 179 10.18 13.13 -0.39
N LEU A 180 9.98 14.45 -0.41
CA LEU A 180 9.14 15.16 0.55
C LEU A 180 7.67 14.72 0.43
N SER A 181 7.17 14.54 -0.79
CA SER A 181 5.82 14.01 -1.05
C SER A 181 5.62 12.61 -0.46
N VAL A 182 6.56 11.69 -0.69
CA VAL A 182 6.55 10.33 -0.10
C VAL A 182 6.53 10.40 1.42
N ALA A 183 7.38 11.22 1.99
CA ALA A 183 7.52 11.32 3.43
C ALA A 183 6.28 11.95 4.11
N ARG A 184 5.70 12.98 3.50
CA ARG A 184 4.41 13.56 3.91
C ARG A 184 3.29 12.53 3.89
N ALA A 185 3.26 11.64 2.90
CA ALA A 185 2.22 10.61 2.82
C ALA A 185 2.27 9.65 4.01
N TYR A 186 3.48 9.25 4.46
CA TYR A 186 3.64 8.47 5.69
C TYR A 186 3.34 9.27 6.96
N GLU A 187 3.80 10.52 7.07
CA GLU A 187 3.47 11.39 8.21
C GLU A 187 1.95 11.54 8.36
N GLN A 188 1.22 11.67 7.25
CA GLN A 188 -0.24 11.71 7.25
C GLN A 188 -0.87 10.43 7.81
N LEU A 189 -0.39 9.24 7.44
CA LEU A 189 -0.91 7.99 8.03
C LEU A 189 -0.75 7.98 9.56
N HIS A 190 0.41 8.41 10.04
CA HIS A 190 0.74 8.44 11.48
C HIS A 190 -0.10 9.44 12.25
N HIS A 191 -0.43 10.58 11.64
CA HIS A 191 -1.39 11.53 12.20
C HIS A 191 -2.76 10.87 12.47
N PHE A 192 -3.18 9.90 11.65
CA PHE A 192 -4.43 9.17 11.85
C PHE A 192 -4.28 7.90 12.71
N GLY A 193 -3.13 7.69 13.36
CA GLY A 193 -2.87 6.52 14.18
C GLY A 193 -2.67 5.24 13.37
N ILE A 194 -2.29 5.37 12.09
CA ILE A 194 -2.01 4.24 11.21
C ILE A 194 -0.50 4.06 11.08
N GLU A 195 -0.03 2.88 11.48
CA GLU A 195 1.30 2.37 11.15
C GLU A 195 1.17 1.42 9.97
N HIS A 196 1.93 1.66 8.89
CA HIS A 196 1.83 0.83 7.69
C HIS A 196 2.39 -0.58 7.93
N GLY A 197 3.41 -0.69 8.78
CA GLY A 197 4.02 -1.96 9.16
C GLY A 197 5.55 -1.94 9.06
N ASP A 198 6.15 -3.13 9.05
CA ASP A 198 7.58 -3.27 9.31
C ASP A 198 8.47 -2.96 8.09
N PHE A 199 9.14 -1.80 8.13
CA PHE A 199 10.13 -1.40 7.13
C PHE A 199 11.46 -2.16 7.20
N LYS A 200 11.64 -3.11 8.12
CA LYS A 200 12.92 -3.85 8.34
C LYS A 200 13.61 -4.34 7.08
N TYR A 201 12.84 -4.68 6.04
CA TYR A 201 13.36 -5.18 4.77
C TYR A 201 12.81 -4.45 3.54
N VAL A 202 11.99 -3.41 3.74
CA VAL A 202 11.30 -2.72 2.67
C VAL A 202 12.27 -1.77 2.00
N SER A 203 12.82 -2.20 0.86
CA SER A 203 13.67 -1.37 0.03
C SER A 203 12.97 -0.04 -0.29
N ARG A 204 13.47 1.05 0.30
CA ARG A 204 13.16 2.44 -0.08
C ARG A 204 11.67 2.71 -0.24
N CYS A 205 10.88 2.47 0.79
CA CYS A 205 9.46 2.85 0.80
C CYS A 205 8.68 2.38 -0.44
N ARG A 206 8.89 1.14 -0.90
CA ARG A 206 8.26 0.58 -2.12
C ARG A 206 6.72 0.67 -2.14
N HIS A 207 6.10 0.81 -0.96
CA HIS A 207 4.67 0.96 -0.77
C HIS A 207 4.18 2.38 -1.07
N ALA A 208 5.07 3.35 -1.20
CA ALA A 208 4.74 4.66 -1.74
C ALA A 208 4.75 4.62 -3.27
N ILE A 209 3.65 5.03 -3.89
CA ILE A 209 3.45 5.07 -5.33
C ILE A 209 3.26 6.54 -5.73
N ILE A 210 3.98 6.99 -6.76
CA ILE A 210 3.80 8.33 -7.34
C ILE A 210 3.05 8.20 -8.66
N ASP A 211 1.93 8.91 -8.78
CA ASP A 211 1.10 8.92 -9.98
C ASP A 211 1.60 9.92 -11.01
N LEU A 212 2.67 9.51 -11.71
CA LEU A 212 3.22 10.25 -12.85
C LEU A 212 2.28 10.27 -14.07
N TYR A 213 1.12 9.60 -14.01
CA TYR A 213 0.12 9.55 -15.08
C TYR A 213 -1.15 10.32 -14.73
N ALA A 214 -1.17 11.03 -13.60
CA ALA A 214 -2.35 11.79 -13.19
C ALA A 214 -2.69 12.84 -14.28
N PRO A 215 -3.98 12.97 -14.67
CA PRO A 215 -4.39 13.91 -15.71
C PRO A 215 -3.97 15.34 -15.37
N GLY A 216 -3.45 16.06 -16.37
CA GLY A 216 -3.07 17.47 -16.24
C GLY A 216 -1.68 17.73 -15.66
N LEU A 217 -0.91 16.69 -15.28
CA LEU A 217 0.48 16.88 -14.86
C LEU A 217 1.38 17.26 -16.04
N THR A 218 2.14 18.34 -15.87
CA THR A 218 3.27 18.67 -16.77
C THR A 218 4.53 17.90 -16.37
N ALA A 219 5.53 17.86 -17.24
CA ALA A 219 6.84 17.28 -16.91
C ALA A 219 7.53 18.01 -15.74
N GLU A 220 7.28 19.32 -15.60
CA GLU A 220 7.77 20.11 -14.48
C GLU A 220 7.06 19.74 -13.17
N ASP A 221 5.74 19.55 -13.19
CA ASP A 221 4.97 19.13 -12.01
C ASP A 221 5.45 17.77 -11.46
N MET A 222 5.80 16.84 -12.36
CA MET A 222 6.35 15.52 -12.00
C MET A 222 7.72 15.59 -11.31
N LEU A 223 8.51 16.64 -11.57
CA LEU A 223 9.82 16.85 -10.94
C LEU A 223 9.69 17.65 -9.63
N ASN A 224 8.66 18.49 -9.53
CA ASN A 224 8.44 19.41 -8.42
C ASN A 224 7.49 18.88 -7.33
N GLY A 225 7.34 17.55 -7.19
CA GLY A 225 6.59 16.97 -6.07
C GLY A 225 5.08 17.12 -6.14
N LYS A 226 4.53 17.56 -7.28
CA LYS A 226 3.08 17.81 -7.44
C LYS A 226 2.30 16.60 -7.93
N ALA A 227 2.99 15.54 -8.39
CA ALA A 227 2.34 14.28 -8.69
C ALA A 227 1.74 13.69 -7.40
N PRO A 228 0.49 13.19 -7.43
CA PRO A 228 -0.12 12.54 -6.27
C PRO A 228 0.74 11.38 -5.76
N CYS A 229 0.89 11.27 -4.45
CA CYS A 229 1.54 10.13 -3.80
C CYS A 229 0.50 9.32 -3.03
N TYR A 230 0.57 8.00 -3.14
CA TYR A 230 -0.31 7.06 -2.46
C TYR A 230 0.49 6.01 -1.71
N ILE A 231 0.00 5.59 -0.55
CA ILE A 231 0.51 4.43 0.18
C ILE A 231 -0.38 3.22 -0.11
N VAL A 232 0.23 2.07 -0.40
CA VAL A 232 -0.46 0.82 -0.77
C VAL A 232 0.06 -0.38 0.02
N GLY A 233 -0.71 -1.47 0.13
CA GLY A 233 -0.21 -2.70 0.71
C GLY A 233 -0.30 -2.73 2.24
N PHE A 234 -1.50 -2.50 2.78
CA PHE A 234 -1.82 -2.44 4.21
C PHE A 234 -1.95 -3.82 4.89
N GLY A 235 -1.39 -4.87 4.28
CA GLY A 235 -1.55 -6.25 4.78
C GLY A 235 -0.85 -6.55 6.11
N GLU A 236 0.03 -5.64 6.54
CA GLU A 236 0.79 -5.69 7.80
C GLU A 236 0.54 -4.44 8.67
N SER A 237 -0.48 -3.64 8.32
CA SER A 237 -0.74 -2.36 8.99
C SER A 237 -1.53 -2.50 10.29
N SER A 238 -1.39 -1.49 11.14
CA SER A 238 -2.14 -1.33 12.39
C SER A 238 -2.82 0.03 12.42
N ALA A 239 -4.04 0.10 12.97
CA ALA A 239 -4.81 1.33 13.17
C ALA A 239 -4.85 1.77 14.65
N ASP A 240 -4.10 1.09 15.51
CA ASP A 240 -4.00 1.39 16.94
C ASP A 240 -2.62 2.02 17.28
N HIS A 241 -1.95 2.61 16.28
CA HIS A 241 -0.63 3.19 16.48
C HIS A 241 -0.73 4.48 17.30
N GLN A 242 -0.30 4.42 18.55
CA GLN A 242 -0.16 5.61 19.39
C GLN A 242 1.14 6.30 19.04
N PHE A 243 0.99 7.48 18.44
CA PHE A 243 2.12 8.30 18.05
C PHE A 243 2.38 9.34 19.14
N ASP A 244 3.46 9.14 19.90
CA ASP A 244 3.59 9.76 21.23
C ASP A 244 4.19 11.17 21.23
N SER A 245 4.92 11.62 20.21
CA SER A 245 5.41 13.01 20.21
C SER A 245 5.97 13.51 18.88
N MET A 246 5.87 14.82 18.69
CA MET A 246 6.64 15.60 17.71
C MET A 246 7.48 16.64 18.45
N PRO A 247 8.70 17.00 18.00
CA PRO A 247 9.49 16.42 16.90
C PRO A 247 10.29 15.18 17.34
N TYR A 248 10.76 14.40 16.37
CA TYR A 248 11.39 13.10 16.61
C TYR A 248 12.72 13.21 17.34
N GLU A 249 12.83 12.60 18.52
CA GLU A 249 14.12 12.13 19.00
C GLU A 249 14.42 10.75 18.43
N LYS A 250 15.71 10.44 18.29
CA LYS A 250 16.22 9.20 17.71
C LYS A 250 15.72 7.93 18.43
N GLU A 251 15.23 8.06 19.66
CA GLU A 251 14.88 6.93 20.55
C GLU A 251 13.40 6.90 20.98
N SER A 252 12.61 7.97 20.75
CA SER A 252 11.20 8.07 21.20
C SER A 252 10.17 8.19 20.06
N GLY A 253 10.61 8.22 18.80
CA GLY A 253 9.75 8.31 17.63
C GLY A 253 9.32 6.96 17.05
N CYS A 254 8.28 6.97 16.21
CA CYS A 254 7.90 5.78 15.46
C CYS A 254 9.04 5.28 14.55
N ARG A 255 9.34 3.97 14.63
CA ARG A 255 10.37 3.29 13.83
C ARG A 255 10.13 3.42 12.32
N GLU A 256 8.88 3.34 11.89
CA GLU A 256 8.49 3.51 10.48
C GLU A 256 8.94 4.89 9.97
N ILE A 257 8.54 5.97 10.65
CA ILE A 257 8.91 7.32 10.22
C ILE A 257 10.43 7.53 10.24
N HIS A 258 11.13 7.03 11.26
CA HIS A 258 12.59 7.10 11.29
C HIS A 258 13.20 6.42 10.05
N THR A 259 12.63 5.30 9.62
CA THR A 259 13.07 4.57 8.44
C THR A 259 12.72 5.32 7.15
N VAL A 260 11.58 5.99 7.08
CA VAL A 260 11.21 6.89 5.97
C VAL A 260 12.22 8.04 5.86
N VAL A 261 12.50 8.74 6.96
CA VAL A 261 13.50 9.82 7.04
C VAL A 261 14.85 9.36 6.51
N TYR A 262 15.32 8.20 6.99
CA TYR A 262 16.58 7.60 6.57
C TYR A 262 16.58 7.28 5.06
N HIS A 263 15.53 6.65 4.55
CA HIS A 263 15.46 6.25 3.14
C HIS A 263 15.22 7.39 2.17
N MET A 264 14.68 8.52 2.63
CA MET A 264 14.53 9.73 1.83
C MET A 264 15.78 10.62 1.86
N ASP A 265 16.85 10.20 2.54
CA ASP A 265 18.08 10.96 2.78
C ASP A 265 17.82 12.34 3.43
N PHE A 266 16.83 12.42 4.32
CA PHE A 266 16.63 13.62 5.13
C PHE A 266 17.63 13.61 6.29
N VAL A 267 18.41 14.68 6.41
CA VAL A 267 19.29 14.88 7.56
C VAL A 267 18.40 15.32 8.72
N ALA A 268 17.95 14.37 9.53
CA ALA A 268 17.33 14.69 10.81
C ALA A 268 18.40 15.35 11.69
N LYS A 269 18.26 16.66 11.92
CA LYS A 269 18.96 17.29 13.03
C LYS A 269 18.30 16.75 14.30
N PRO A 270 19.04 16.12 15.22
CA PRO A 270 18.46 15.69 16.48
C PRO A 270 17.83 16.90 17.15
N VAL A 271 16.53 16.83 17.44
CA VAL A 271 15.90 17.87 18.25
C VAL A 271 16.22 17.54 19.70
N GLN A 272 17.26 18.18 20.24
CA GLN A 272 17.46 18.21 21.68
C GLN A 272 16.52 19.28 22.24
N SER A 273 15.31 18.87 22.62
CA SER A 273 14.37 19.75 23.30
C SER A 273 14.33 19.42 24.78
N SER A 274 14.64 20.41 25.62
CA SER A 274 14.43 20.32 27.07
C SER A 274 12.96 20.07 27.44
N ASN A 275 12.03 20.24 26.50
CA ASN A 275 10.59 20.22 26.74
C ASN A 275 9.94 18.88 26.35
N MET A 276 10.69 17.89 25.85
CA MET A 276 10.10 16.64 25.33
C MET A 276 9.31 15.86 26.39
N ALA A 277 9.86 15.70 27.60
CA ALA A 277 9.16 15.03 28.70
C ALA A 277 7.86 15.78 29.11
N GLU A 278 7.88 17.11 29.03
CA GLU A 278 6.70 17.94 29.29
C GLU A 278 5.65 17.80 28.18
N ALA A 279 6.10 17.79 26.91
CA ALA A 279 5.24 17.60 25.75
C ALA A 279 4.53 16.24 25.77
N LEU A 280 5.25 15.16 26.13
CA LEU A 280 4.69 13.81 26.29
C LEU A 280 3.64 13.76 27.41
N LYS A 281 3.97 14.33 28.58
CA LYS A 281 3.03 14.40 29.70
C LYS A 281 1.79 15.22 29.35
N TRP A 282 1.99 16.34 28.64
CA TRP A 282 0.90 17.18 28.16
C TRP A 282 0.03 16.43 27.15
N LEU A 283 0.63 15.68 26.22
CA LEU A 283 -0.11 14.90 25.23
C LEU A 283 -1.03 13.89 25.90
N ALA A 284 -0.48 13.07 26.81
CA ALA A 284 -1.26 12.06 27.52
C ALA A 284 -2.44 12.67 28.28
N GLN A 285 -2.24 13.83 28.91
CA GLN A 285 -3.31 14.55 29.63
C GLN A 285 -4.32 15.18 28.66
N TYR A 286 -3.85 15.85 27.60
CA TYR A 286 -4.70 16.55 26.65
C TYR A 286 -5.56 15.58 25.84
N SER A 287 -5.01 14.44 25.39
CA SER A 287 -5.77 13.38 24.73
C SER A 287 -6.86 12.79 25.62
N LYS A 288 -6.60 12.69 26.93
CA LYS A 288 -7.60 12.22 27.90
C LYS A 288 -8.71 13.25 28.11
N ASP A 289 -8.36 14.53 28.15
CA ASP A 289 -9.30 15.63 28.38
C ASP A 289 -10.11 15.99 27.12
N HIS A 290 -9.61 15.63 25.94
CA HIS A 290 -10.20 15.94 24.63
C HIS A 290 -10.42 14.68 23.75
N PRO A 291 -11.26 13.72 24.18
CA PRO A 291 -11.51 12.48 23.42
C PRO A 291 -12.20 12.72 22.07
N GLU A 292 -12.77 13.90 21.85
CA GLU A 292 -13.36 14.33 20.57
C GLU A 292 -12.33 14.66 19.49
N LEU A 293 -11.08 14.95 19.88
CA LEU A 293 -10.03 15.32 18.95
C LEU A 293 -9.31 14.08 18.41
N THR A 294 -8.97 14.11 17.13
CA THR A 294 -8.11 13.09 16.53
C THR A 294 -6.67 13.24 17.00
N ASN A 295 -5.90 12.15 16.98
CA ASN A 295 -4.47 12.19 17.30
C ASN A 295 -3.73 13.24 16.45
N ALA A 296 -4.08 13.38 15.17
CA ALA A 296 -3.57 14.40 14.25
C ALA A 296 -3.73 15.82 14.80
N GLN A 297 -4.94 16.16 15.26
CA GLN A 297 -5.24 17.48 15.78
C GLN A 297 -4.47 17.75 17.07
N ILE A 298 -4.40 16.74 17.94
CA ILE A 298 -3.69 16.86 19.21
C ILE A 298 -2.19 17.06 18.97
N LEU A 299 -1.57 16.29 18.05
CA LEU A 299 -0.16 16.44 17.69
C LEU A 299 0.14 17.81 17.06
N ALA A 300 -0.79 18.35 16.26
CA ALA A 300 -0.65 19.71 15.73
C ALA A 300 -0.64 20.75 16.85
N ILE A 301 -1.54 20.64 17.83
CA ILE A 301 -1.60 21.54 18.99
C ILE A 301 -0.36 21.37 19.88
N GLN A 302 0.11 20.14 20.10
CA GLN A 302 1.35 19.85 20.83
C GLN A 302 2.53 20.59 20.19
N ARG A 303 2.65 20.49 18.85
CA ARG A 303 3.72 21.11 18.08
C ARG A 303 3.69 22.62 18.22
N GLU A 304 2.53 23.25 18.00
CA GLU A 304 2.38 24.70 18.16
C GLU A 304 2.74 25.18 19.58
N LYS A 305 2.40 24.37 20.59
CA LYS A 305 2.63 24.71 22.00
C LYS A 305 4.09 24.57 22.44
N PHE A 306 4.73 23.45 22.12
CA PHE A 306 6.04 23.09 22.67
C PHE A 306 7.20 23.28 21.71
N PHE A 307 6.91 23.36 20.41
CA PHE A 307 7.88 23.31 19.33
C PHE A 307 7.51 24.29 18.19
N PRO A 308 7.11 25.55 18.46
CA PRO A 308 6.67 26.50 17.42
C PRO A 308 7.75 26.82 16.38
N GLU A 309 9.02 26.65 16.72
CA GLU A 309 10.18 26.81 15.85
C GLU A 309 10.45 25.59 14.95
N TYR A 310 9.80 24.45 15.21
CA TYR A 310 9.92 23.24 14.43
C TYR A 310 8.73 23.12 13.48
N PRO A 311 8.91 23.37 12.18
CA PRO A 311 7.84 23.17 11.22
C PRO A 311 7.47 21.67 11.13
N PRO A 312 6.36 21.30 10.45
CA PRO A 312 6.06 19.90 10.15
C PRO A 312 7.30 19.15 9.65
N LEU A 313 7.43 17.85 9.98
CA LEU A 313 8.69 17.11 9.74
C LEU A 313 9.15 17.24 8.29
N PHE A 314 8.17 17.27 7.41
CA PHE A 314 8.33 17.43 5.98
C PHE A 314 7.64 18.72 5.53
N SER A 315 8.15 19.90 5.90
CA SER A 315 7.69 21.22 5.42
C SER A 315 8.55 21.75 4.28
#